data_AF-A0A8H4ZLX7-F1
#
_entry.id   AF-A0A8H4ZLX7-F1
#
_cell.length_a   1.000
_cell.length_b   1.000
_cell.length_c   1.000
_cell.angle_alpha   90.00
_cell.angle_beta   90.00
_cell.angle_gamma   90.00
#
_symmetry.space_group_name_H-M   'P 1'
#
loop_
_entity.id
_entity.type
_entity.pdbx_description
1 polymer ?
#
loop_
_entity_poly.entity_id
_entity_poly.type
_entity_poly.pdbx_seq_one_letter_code
_entity_poly.pdbx_strand_id
1 'polypeptide(L)'
;MFDTTYVHPLLRNSMVLWHYYHWYIKFTLWLSSGTTAGLDQWIGRISPERHHPSKIFFNKSMKVCPYISLPYRPSMPGPRLWLYALRSAIVQTPVPDTNGRKVDLAPWPKEIGWDGTVYFFDNQQPEFSRLKGETIKPDIVILSTGYKQDFPFFESSRTKPTRAYGTANQANIRGIWRRDEPTVGFIGFVRPSLGAIPPLAEMQAQLWILNILAPEKIPHPLRATDEEHYRLKLPPDSRIEYG
;
A
#
# COMPACT_ATOMS: atom_id res chain seq x y z
N MET A 1 8.11 0.04 9.80
CA MET A 1 9.50 0.16 10.29
C MET A 1 9.66 -0.01 11.80
N PHE A 2 8.73 0.43 12.68
CA PHE A 2 8.96 0.37 14.15
C PHE A 2 7.97 -0.47 14.98
N ASP A 3 6.89 -0.94 14.37
CA ASP A 3 5.81 -1.62 15.10
C ASP A 3 6.30 -2.89 15.83
N THR A 4 7.24 -3.62 15.21
CA THR A 4 7.84 -4.82 15.81
C THR A 4 9.15 -4.56 16.55
N THR A 5 9.61 -3.30 16.65
CA THR A 5 10.91 -2.98 17.25
C THR A 5 10.89 -3.08 18.77
N TYR A 6 9.72 -2.86 19.39
CA TYR A 6 9.55 -2.85 20.84
C TYR A 6 8.78 -4.06 21.40
N VAL A 7 8.42 -5.02 20.55
CA VAL A 7 7.69 -6.23 20.97
C VAL A 7 8.65 -7.36 21.33
N HIS A 8 8.20 -8.24 22.23
CA HIS A 8 8.98 -9.38 22.69
C HIS A 8 9.43 -10.28 21.50
N PRO A 9 10.66 -10.86 21.51
CA PRO A 9 11.18 -11.66 20.39
C PRO A 9 10.26 -12.78 19.92
N LEU A 10 9.51 -13.43 20.83
CA LEU A 10 8.54 -14.48 20.48
C LEU A 10 7.41 -13.96 19.57
N LEU A 11 6.97 -12.71 19.76
CA LEU A 11 5.95 -12.08 18.93
C LEU A 11 6.58 -11.50 17.65
N ARG A 12 7.77 -10.87 17.77
CA ARG A 12 8.51 -10.31 16.63
C ARG A 12 8.87 -11.37 15.58
N ASN A 13 9.30 -12.54 16.04
CA ASN A 13 9.80 -13.63 15.19
C ASN A 13 8.69 -14.59 14.75
N SER A 14 7.42 -14.28 15.03
CA SER A 14 6.28 -15.08 14.61
C SER A 14 5.29 -14.25 13.79
N MET A 15 4.33 -14.95 13.16
CA MET A 15 3.21 -14.29 12.48
C MET A 15 2.04 -13.98 13.43
N VAL A 16 2.14 -14.29 14.73
CA VAL A 16 1.01 -14.14 15.68
C VAL A 16 0.54 -12.68 15.74
N LEU A 17 1.46 -11.73 15.89
CA LEU A 17 1.13 -10.31 15.94
C LEU A 17 0.47 -9.83 14.64
N TRP A 18 1.00 -10.28 13.51
CA TRP A 18 0.50 -9.94 12.18
C TRP A 18 -0.92 -10.51 11.93
N HIS A 19 -1.21 -11.73 12.38
CA HIS A 19 -2.55 -12.31 12.31
C HIS A 19 -3.51 -11.59 13.27
N TYR A 20 -3.06 -11.19 14.45
CA TYR A 20 -3.85 -10.35 15.35
C TYR A 20 -4.27 -9.05 14.65
N TYR A 21 -3.31 -8.33 14.03
CA TYR A 21 -3.62 -7.14 13.24
C TYR A 21 -4.56 -7.43 12.08
N HIS A 22 -4.40 -8.56 11.39
CA HIS A 22 -5.31 -8.97 10.31
C HIS A 22 -6.77 -9.07 10.78
N TRP A 23 -7.01 -9.76 11.90
CA TRP A 23 -8.35 -9.90 12.46
C TRP A 23 -8.88 -8.59 13.01
N TYR A 24 -8.06 -7.87 13.78
CA TYR A 24 -8.41 -6.58 14.35
C TYR A 24 -8.85 -5.59 13.26
N ILE A 25 -8.01 -5.40 12.22
CA ILE A 25 -8.30 -4.47 11.12
C ILE A 25 -9.56 -4.90 10.37
N LYS A 26 -9.71 -6.17 10.00
CA LYS A 26 -10.90 -6.65 9.30
C LYS A 26 -12.17 -6.47 10.13
N PHE A 27 -12.10 -6.76 11.42
CA PHE A 27 -13.23 -6.58 12.32
C PHE A 27 -13.63 -5.10 12.42
N THR A 28 -12.67 -4.20 12.63
CA THR A 28 -12.93 -2.75 12.69
C THR A 28 -13.51 -2.21 11.38
N LEU A 29 -12.95 -2.62 10.23
CA LEU A 29 -13.47 -2.23 8.91
C LEU A 29 -14.89 -2.73 8.69
N TRP A 30 -15.15 -4.00 9.00
CA TRP A 30 -16.48 -4.59 8.83
C TRP A 30 -17.50 -3.93 9.75
N LEU A 31 -17.17 -3.74 11.03
CA LEU A 31 -18.06 -3.10 12.00
C LEU A 31 -18.42 -1.68 11.56
N SER A 32 -17.41 -0.88 11.19
CA SER A 32 -17.58 0.54 10.85
C SER A 32 -18.21 0.80 9.48
N SER A 33 -17.97 -0.05 8.48
CA SER A 33 -18.34 0.25 7.09
C SER A 33 -19.12 -0.86 6.38
N GLY A 34 -19.21 -2.05 6.98
CA GLY A 34 -19.88 -3.23 6.41
C GLY A 34 -19.03 -4.07 5.46
N THR A 35 -17.76 -3.70 5.26
CA THR A 35 -16.84 -4.36 4.33
C THR A 35 -15.49 -4.61 4.99
N THR A 36 -14.79 -5.66 4.57
CA THR A 36 -13.42 -5.97 5.02
C THR A 36 -12.36 -5.60 3.98
N ALA A 37 -12.76 -5.16 2.78
CA ALA A 37 -11.85 -4.96 1.65
C ALA A 37 -10.97 -3.70 1.78
N GLY A 38 -11.38 -2.76 2.61
CA GLY A 38 -10.71 -1.48 2.81
C GLY A 38 -11.61 -0.50 3.56
N LEU A 39 -11.13 0.72 3.74
CA LEU A 39 -11.85 1.79 4.40
C LEU A 39 -13.06 2.23 3.55
N ASP A 40 -14.26 1.77 3.94
CA ASP A 40 -15.52 2.00 3.22
C ASP A 40 -15.51 1.56 1.75
N GLN A 41 -14.67 0.58 1.44
CA GLN A 41 -14.46 0.08 0.09
C GLN A 41 -15.30 -1.19 -0.16
N TRP A 42 -16.33 -1.08 -0.99
CA TRP A 42 -17.25 -2.19 -1.28
C TRP A 42 -16.90 -2.96 -2.55
N ILE A 43 -16.02 -2.41 -3.38
CA ILE A 43 -15.61 -2.98 -4.67
C ILE A 43 -14.13 -2.66 -4.96
N GLY A 44 -13.51 -3.34 -5.94
CA GLY A 44 -12.10 -3.12 -6.30
C GLY A 44 -11.11 -3.64 -5.26
N ARG A 45 -11.50 -4.68 -4.51
CA ARG A 45 -10.68 -5.30 -3.46
C ARG A 45 -9.35 -5.83 -4.00
N ILE A 46 -8.34 -5.81 -3.14
CA ILE A 46 -7.08 -6.51 -3.40
C ILE A 46 -7.32 -8.02 -3.43
N SER A 47 -6.53 -8.75 -4.23
CA SER A 47 -6.63 -10.20 -4.33
C SER A 47 -6.40 -10.89 -2.97
N PRO A 48 -7.06 -12.02 -2.67
CA PRO A 48 -7.02 -12.67 -1.36
C PRO A 48 -5.59 -12.97 -0.86
N GLU A 49 -4.67 -13.33 -1.76
CA GLU A 49 -3.28 -13.71 -1.45
C GLU A 49 -2.46 -12.52 -0.92
N ARG A 50 -2.82 -11.32 -1.40
CA ARG A 50 -2.21 -10.04 -1.04
C ARG A 50 -2.97 -9.32 0.06
N HIS A 51 -4.22 -9.70 0.35
CA HIS A 51 -5.09 -9.02 1.30
C HIS A 51 -4.74 -9.34 2.76
N HIS A 52 -3.53 -8.97 3.18
CA HIS A 52 -3.01 -9.14 4.53
C HIS A 52 -2.21 -7.88 4.93
N PRO A 53 -2.40 -7.30 6.14
CA PRO A 53 -1.75 -6.05 6.55
C PRO A 53 -0.22 -6.03 6.43
N SER A 54 0.43 -7.18 6.59
CA SER A 54 1.88 -7.33 6.41
C SER A 54 2.35 -7.19 4.95
N LYS A 55 1.44 -7.05 3.98
CA LYS A 55 1.73 -7.06 2.54
C LYS A 55 1.19 -5.84 1.80
N ILE A 56 0.52 -4.92 2.49
CA ILE A 56 -0.21 -3.82 1.86
C ILE A 56 0.18 -2.47 2.45
N PHE A 57 0.03 -1.44 1.62
CA PHE A 57 0.03 -0.05 2.05
C PHE A 57 -1.42 0.41 2.22
N PHE A 58 -1.75 0.98 3.38
CA PHE A 58 -3.08 1.53 3.58
C PHE A 58 -3.24 2.85 2.82
N ASN A 59 -4.29 2.95 2.01
CA ASN A 59 -4.73 4.23 1.48
C ASN A 59 -5.52 4.94 2.58
N LYS A 60 -5.08 6.15 2.96
CA LYS A 60 -5.69 6.93 4.05
C LYS A 60 -6.84 7.81 3.59
N SER A 61 -7.02 7.99 2.28
CA SER A 61 -8.07 8.82 1.72
C SER A 61 -9.30 7.98 1.45
N MET A 62 -10.44 8.42 1.99
CA MET A 62 -11.75 7.83 1.72
C MET A 62 -12.63 8.73 0.85
N LYS A 63 -12.11 9.86 0.36
CA LYS A 63 -12.93 10.92 -0.27
C LYS A 63 -13.69 10.45 -1.51
N VAL A 64 -13.12 9.49 -2.25
CA VAL A 64 -13.73 8.92 -3.46
C VAL A 64 -14.63 7.73 -3.16
N CYS A 65 -14.50 7.10 -1.99
CA CYS A 65 -15.23 5.88 -1.62
C CYS A 65 -16.75 6.01 -1.78
N PRO A 66 -17.42 7.12 -1.41
CA PRO A 66 -18.86 7.25 -1.61
C PRO A 66 -19.28 7.09 -3.08
N TYR A 67 -18.52 7.67 -4.01
CA TYR A 67 -18.83 7.62 -5.45
C TYR A 67 -18.58 6.25 -6.07
N ILE A 68 -17.64 5.47 -5.50
CA ILE A 68 -17.29 4.12 -5.96
C ILE A 68 -18.22 3.08 -5.32
N SER A 69 -18.42 3.15 -4.01
CA SER A 69 -19.03 2.09 -3.21
C SER A 69 -20.55 2.16 -3.16
N LEU A 70 -21.17 3.34 -3.31
CA LEU A 70 -22.61 3.52 -3.16
C LEU A 70 -23.44 2.54 -4.02
N PRO A 71 -23.12 2.30 -5.32
CA PRO A 71 -23.86 1.35 -6.15
C PRO A 71 -23.78 -0.12 -5.70
N TYR A 72 -22.81 -0.47 -4.87
CA TYR A 72 -22.53 -1.84 -4.44
C TYR A 72 -23.03 -2.15 -3.03
N ARG A 73 -23.59 -1.15 -2.33
CA ARG A 73 -24.21 -1.37 -1.02
C ARG A 73 -25.51 -2.17 -1.17
N PRO A 74 -25.86 -3.01 -0.19
CA PRO A 74 -27.14 -3.71 -0.19
C PRO A 74 -28.29 -2.70 -0.24
N SER A 75 -29.13 -2.81 -1.26
CA SER A 75 -30.35 -2.00 -1.45
C SER A 75 -31.61 -2.85 -1.63
N MET A 76 -31.45 -4.09 -2.11
CA MET A 76 -32.56 -5.01 -2.36
C MET A 76 -32.97 -5.76 -1.07
N PRO A 77 -34.28 -5.98 -0.83
CA PRO A 77 -34.75 -6.77 0.29
C PRO A 77 -34.12 -8.16 0.33
N GLY A 78 -33.58 -8.55 1.48
CA GLY A 78 -32.96 -9.86 1.68
C GLY A 78 -31.97 -9.89 2.85
N PRO A 79 -31.40 -11.06 3.16
CA PRO A 79 -30.54 -11.25 4.34
C PRO A 79 -29.35 -10.28 4.40
N ARG A 80 -28.79 -9.92 3.24
CA ARG A 80 -27.69 -8.94 3.14
C ARG A 80 -28.10 -7.54 3.59
N LEU A 81 -29.28 -7.08 3.17
CA LEU A 81 -29.79 -5.77 3.59
C LEU A 81 -30.14 -5.76 5.07
N TRP A 82 -30.73 -6.84 5.59
CA TRP A 82 -31.01 -6.99 7.03
C TRP A 82 -29.74 -6.93 7.88
N LEU A 83 -28.72 -7.70 7.52
CA LEU A 83 -27.43 -7.69 8.23
C LEU A 83 -26.76 -6.31 8.14
N TYR A 84 -26.83 -5.67 6.97
CA TYR A 84 -26.32 -4.32 6.77
C TYR A 84 -27.04 -3.31 7.67
N ALA A 85 -28.37 -3.33 7.69
CA ALA A 85 -29.21 -2.42 8.48
C ALA A 85 -28.96 -2.57 9.98
N LEU A 86 -28.98 -3.81 10.49
CA LEU A 86 -28.72 -4.11 11.89
C LEU A 86 -27.35 -3.61 12.34
N ARG A 87 -26.29 -3.91 11.56
CA ARG A 87 -24.94 -3.44 11.85
C ARG A 87 -24.84 -1.91 11.77
N SER A 88 -25.41 -1.29 10.73
CA SER A 88 -25.37 0.17 10.55
C SER A 88 -26.10 0.94 11.65
N ALA A 89 -27.09 0.32 12.31
CA ALA A 89 -27.78 0.91 13.44
C ALA A 89 -26.88 1.05 14.69
N ILE A 90 -25.79 0.26 14.78
CA ILE A 90 -24.82 0.32 15.88
C ILE A 90 -23.68 1.28 15.52
N VAL A 91 -23.00 1.05 14.38
CA VAL A 91 -21.88 1.87 13.91
C VAL A 91 -21.95 1.99 12.39
N GLN A 92 -21.82 3.21 11.87
CA GLN A 92 -21.78 3.45 10.44
C GLN A 92 -20.86 4.62 10.08
N THR A 93 -19.92 4.37 9.17
CA THR A 93 -19.19 5.42 8.46
C THR A 93 -20.21 6.23 7.65
N PRO A 94 -20.28 7.57 7.81
CA PRO A 94 -21.24 8.39 7.10
C PRO A 94 -21.22 8.11 5.59
N VAL A 95 -22.39 7.86 5.02
CA VAL A 95 -22.56 7.64 3.57
C VAL A 95 -23.13 8.92 2.99
N PRO A 96 -22.30 9.85 2.49
CA PRO A 96 -22.79 11.10 1.95
C PRO A 96 -23.58 10.85 0.66
N ASP A 97 -24.58 11.70 0.42
CA ASP A 97 -25.27 11.72 -0.86
C ASP A 97 -24.30 12.20 -1.97
N THR A 98 -24.20 11.41 -3.03
CA THR A 98 -23.34 11.73 -4.17
C THR A 98 -24.07 12.61 -5.20
N ASN A 99 -25.34 12.93 -5.00
CA ASN A 99 -26.23 13.62 -5.93
C ASN A 99 -26.25 12.94 -7.31
N GLY A 100 -26.30 11.61 -7.31
CA GLY A 100 -26.28 10.79 -8.53
C GLY A 100 -24.90 10.66 -9.21
N ARG A 101 -23.85 11.35 -8.72
CA ARG A 101 -22.49 11.18 -9.25
C ARG A 101 -21.92 9.83 -8.83
N LYS A 102 -21.19 9.20 -9.75
CA LYS A 102 -20.60 7.87 -9.57
C LYS A 102 -19.22 7.80 -10.19
N VAL A 103 -18.39 6.91 -9.65
CA VAL A 103 -17.12 6.49 -10.25
C VAL A 103 -17.22 4.98 -10.44
N ASP A 104 -17.32 4.55 -11.70
CA ASP A 104 -17.36 3.14 -12.03
C ASP A 104 -15.93 2.57 -12.03
N LEU A 105 -15.78 1.36 -11.49
CA LEU A 105 -14.54 0.59 -11.62
C LEU A 105 -14.64 -0.32 -12.84
N ALA A 106 -13.48 -0.63 -13.42
CA ALA A 106 -13.36 -1.59 -14.51
C ALA A 106 -12.17 -2.52 -14.27
N PRO A 107 -12.18 -3.74 -14.83
CA PRO A 107 -10.99 -4.58 -14.93
C PRO A 107 -9.88 -3.87 -15.72
N TRP A 108 -8.68 -4.47 -15.72
CA TRP A 108 -7.61 -3.97 -16.57
C TRP A 108 -8.04 -4.01 -18.05
N PRO A 109 -7.81 -2.94 -18.84
CA PRO A 109 -8.10 -2.97 -20.27
C PRO A 109 -7.31 -4.08 -20.97
N LYS A 110 -7.99 -4.83 -21.84
CA LYS A 110 -7.36 -5.75 -22.79
C LYS A 110 -6.71 -4.96 -23.92
N GLU A 111 -7.46 -4.04 -24.50
CA GLU A 111 -7.00 -3.18 -25.59
C GLU A 111 -7.89 -1.94 -25.70
N ILE A 112 -7.38 -0.94 -26.41
CA ILE A 112 -8.16 0.22 -26.86
C ILE A 112 -8.23 0.11 -28.38
N GLY A 113 -9.44 -0.01 -28.90
CA GLY A 113 -9.71 -0.12 -30.33
C GLY A 113 -9.27 1.14 -31.09
N TRP A 114 -9.15 0.99 -32.41
CA TRP A 114 -8.81 2.09 -33.32
C TRP A 114 -9.84 3.24 -33.26
N ASP A 115 -11.07 2.94 -32.85
CA ASP A 115 -12.18 3.88 -32.69
C ASP A 115 -12.26 4.50 -31.28
N GLY A 116 -11.27 4.23 -30.43
CA GLY A 116 -11.19 4.67 -29.04
C GLY A 116 -11.97 3.83 -28.04
N THR A 117 -12.65 2.75 -28.46
CA THR A 117 -13.42 1.88 -27.55
C THR A 117 -12.48 1.08 -26.67
N VAL A 118 -12.70 1.09 -25.36
CA VAL A 118 -11.95 0.27 -24.41
C VAL A 118 -12.60 -1.10 -24.25
N TYR A 119 -11.83 -2.16 -24.47
CA TYR A 119 -12.27 -3.54 -24.24
C TYR A 119 -11.66 -4.07 -22.95
N PHE A 120 -12.49 -4.57 -22.04
CA PHE A 120 -12.05 -5.07 -20.73
C PHE A 120 -12.05 -6.61 -20.69
N PHE A 121 -11.16 -7.19 -19.89
CA PHE A 121 -11.23 -8.62 -19.58
C PHE A 121 -12.39 -8.92 -18.65
N ASP A 122 -13.11 -10.03 -18.90
CA ASP A 122 -14.07 -10.55 -17.93
C ASP A 122 -13.33 -11.18 -16.74
N ASN A 123 -13.35 -10.50 -15.60
CA ASN A 123 -12.77 -10.97 -14.36
C ASN A 123 -13.80 -11.63 -13.43
N GLN A 124 -15.03 -11.83 -13.90
CA GLN A 124 -16.17 -12.39 -13.16
C GLN A 124 -16.51 -11.63 -11.86
N GLN A 125 -16.07 -10.38 -11.72
CA GLN A 125 -16.37 -9.54 -10.57
C GLN A 125 -17.54 -8.59 -10.86
N PRO A 126 -18.17 -8.01 -9.80
CA PRO A 126 -19.31 -7.12 -9.96
C PRO A 126 -19.01 -5.86 -10.79
N GLU A 127 -17.78 -5.36 -10.80
CA GLU A 127 -17.40 -4.21 -11.63
C GLU A 127 -17.52 -4.49 -13.14
N PHE A 128 -17.09 -5.67 -13.60
CA PHE A 128 -17.25 -6.06 -15.00
C PHE A 128 -18.71 -6.29 -15.37
N SER A 129 -19.46 -6.99 -14.51
CA SER A 129 -20.88 -7.31 -14.75
C SER A 129 -21.74 -6.06 -14.96
N ARG A 130 -21.35 -4.94 -14.34
CA ARG A 130 -22.01 -3.65 -14.47
C ARG A 130 -21.66 -2.94 -15.78
N LEU A 131 -20.43 -3.09 -16.26
CA LEU A 131 -19.93 -2.41 -17.46
C LEU A 131 -20.13 -3.18 -18.77
N LYS A 132 -20.34 -4.50 -18.73
CA LYS A 132 -20.34 -5.37 -19.93
C LYS A 132 -21.29 -4.97 -21.08
N GLY A 133 -22.28 -4.11 -20.83
CA GLY A 133 -23.22 -3.61 -21.84
C GLY A 133 -22.96 -2.18 -22.29
N GLU A 134 -21.94 -1.51 -21.75
CA GLU A 134 -21.62 -0.12 -22.04
C GLU A 134 -20.47 -0.02 -23.04
N THR A 135 -20.57 0.93 -23.98
CA THR A 135 -19.44 1.29 -24.86
C THR A 135 -18.68 2.44 -24.23
N ILE A 136 -17.46 2.16 -23.75
CA ILE A 136 -16.63 3.16 -23.06
C ILE A 136 -15.60 3.73 -24.04
N LYS A 137 -15.70 5.04 -24.31
CA LYS A 137 -14.75 5.83 -25.11
C LYS A 137 -14.25 7.01 -24.28
N PRO A 138 -13.06 6.94 -23.66
CA PRO A 138 -12.56 8.01 -22.82
C PRO A 138 -12.01 9.17 -23.65
N ASP A 139 -12.33 10.41 -23.25
CA ASP A 139 -11.70 11.61 -23.81
C ASP A 139 -10.27 11.80 -23.29
N ILE A 140 -10.00 11.35 -22.05
CA ILE A 140 -8.72 11.51 -21.36
C ILE A 140 -8.34 10.20 -20.68
N VAL A 141 -7.10 9.76 -20.89
CA VAL A 141 -6.51 8.62 -20.20
C VAL A 141 -5.40 9.10 -19.28
N ILE A 142 -5.53 8.83 -17.97
CA ILE A 142 -4.54 9.22 -16.96
C ILE A 142 -3.83 7.96 -16.45
N LEU A 143 -2.54 7.82 -16.78
CA LEU A 143 -1.72 6.69 -16.35
C LEU A 143 -1.17 6.91 -14.94
N SER A 144 -1.88 6.41 -13.94
CA SER A 144 -1.45 6.45 -12.53
C SER A 144 -0.51 5.28 -12.16
N THR A 145 0.53 5.03 -12.96
CA THR A 145 1.42 3.86 -12.86
C THR A 145 2.54 3.99 -11.81
N GLY A 146 2.61 5.13 -11.13
CA GLY A 146 3.57 5.42 -10.06
C GLY A 146 4.89 6.02 -10.56
N TYR A 147 5.90 6.01 -9.70
CA TYR A 147 7.18 6.70 -9.93
C TYR A 147 8.37 5.76 -9.78
N LYS A 148 9.48 6.08 -10.45
CA LYS A 148 10.80 5.48 -10.24
C LYS A 148 11.66 6.42 -9.38
N GLN A 149 12.57 5.84 -8.61
CA GLN A 149 13.59 6.60 -7.89
C GLN A 149 14.79 6.75 -8.83
N ASP A 150 15.20 7.99 -9.11
CA ASP A 150 16.31 8.30 -10.00
C ASP A 150 17.15 9.46 -9.44
N PHE A 151 18.47 9.36 -9.59
CA PHE A 151 19.45 10.28 -9.02
C PHE A 151 20.46 10.70 -10.11
N PRO A 152 20.06 11.57 -11.06
CA PRO A 152 20.88 11.88 -12.24
C PRO A 152 22.18 12.61 -11.90
N PHE A 153 22.30 13.14 -10.68
CA PHE A 153 23.49 13.79 -10.16
C PHE A 153 24.54 12.80 -9.60
N PHE A 154 24.19 11.54 -9.38
CA PHE A 154 25.19 10.52 -9.08
C PHE A 154 25.91 10.12 -10.38
N GLU A 155 27.25 10.13 -10.35
CA GLU A 155 28.05 9.72 -11.51
C GLU A 155 27.65 8.29 -11.91
N SER A 156 27.32 8.11 -13.19
CA SER A 156 27.05 6.78 -13.74
C SER A 156 28.28 5.89 -13.58
N SER A 157 28.10 4.61 -13.19
CA SER A 157 29.21 3.65 -13.16
C SER A 157 29.94 3.51 -14.51
N ARG A 158 29.29 3.95 -15.60
CA ARG A 158 29.84 3.99 -16.95
C ARG A 158 30.94 5.03 -17.16
N THR A 159 30.97 6.11 -16.38
CA THR A 159 31.95 7.19 -16.54
C THR A 159 33.16 7.03 -15.62
N LYS A 160 32.97 6.52 -14.38
CA LYS A 160 34.06 6.20 -13.44
C LYS A 160 33.63 5.05 -12.49
N PRO A 161 33.97 3.78 -12.79
CA PRO A 161 33.49 2.63 -12.02
C PRO A 161 33.97 2.59 -10.56
N THR A 162 35.03 3.33 -10.22
CA THR A 162 35.62 3.36 -8.86
C THR A 162 34.97 4.37 -7.90
N ARG A 163 33.97 5.17 -8.34
CA ARG A 163 33.32 6.22 -7.53
C ARG A 163 31.78 6.24 -7.63
N ALA A 164 31.18 5.19 -8.16
CA ALA A 164 29.73 5.14 -8.29
C ALA A 164 29.07 4.93 -6.93
N TYR A 165 28.38 5.97 -6.43
CA TYR A 165 27.48 5.82 -5.28
C TYR A 165 26.35 4.84 -5.63
N GLY A 166 25.86 4.13 -4.61
CA GLY A 166 24.68 3.27 -4.79
C GLY A 166 23.41 4.07 -5.10
N THR A 167 22.31 3.37 -5.34
CA THR A 167 20.96 3.96 -5.37
C THR A 167 20.19 3.60 -4.10
N ALA A 168 19.07 4.30 -3.85
CA ALA A 168 18.20 4.01 -2.71
C ALA A 168 17.72 2.54 -2.68
N ASN A 169 17.51 1.91 -3.84
CA ASN A 169 17.12 0.50 -3.92
C ASN A 169 18.25 -0.47 -3.51
N GLN A 170 19.49 -0.01 -3.49
CA GLN A 170 20.66 -0.80 -3.06
C GLN A 170 20.97 -0.61 -1.56
N ALA A 171 20.28 0.30 -0.87
CA ALA A 171 20.46 0.51 0.56
C ALA A 171 20.01 -0.73 1.34
N ASN A 172 20.95 -1.36 2.05
CA ASN A 172 20.76 -2.63 2.74
C ASN A 172 20.85 -2.53 4.27
N ILE A 173 20.96 -1.31 4.79
CA ILE A 173 20.76 -1.01 6.22
C ILE A 173 19.46 -0.24 6.37
N ARG A 174 18.37 -0.93 6.74
CA ARG A 174 17.02 -0.38 6.94
C ARG A 174 16.49 0.43 5.74
N GLY A 175 17.03 0.22 4.53
CA GLY A 175 16.74 1.03 3.36
C GLY A 175 17.25 2.48 3.44
N ILE A 176 18.25 2.75 4.29
CA ILE A 176 18.81 4.09 4.52
C ILE A 176 20.18 4.23 3.87
N TRP A 177 21.13 3.34 4.14
CA TRP A 177 22.46 3.39 3.49
C TRP A 177 22.95 1.99 3.10
N ARG A 178 24.06 1.95 2.38
CA ARG A 178 24.78 0.72 2.04
C ARG A 178 25.80 0.38 3.11
N ARG A 179 25.81 -0.86 3.60
CA ARG A 179 26.73 -1.31 4.65
C ARG A 179 28.20 -1.03 4.34
N ASP A 180 28.59 -1.20 3.08
CA ASP A 180 29.94 -1.01 2.57
C ASP A 180 30.25 0.44 2.19
N GLU A 181 29.25 1.32 2.16
CA GLU A 181 29.38 2.74 1.82
C GLU A 181 28.42 3.60 2.67
N PRO A 182 28.76 3.85 3.95
CA PRO A 182 27.89 4.59 4.86
C PRO A 182 27.93 6.11 4.65
N THR A 183 28.81 6.64 3.79
CA THR A 183 28.96 8.09 3.59
C THR A 183 27.80 8.74 2.84
N VAL A 184 26.90 7.92 2.25
CA VAL A 184 25.70 8.37 1.56
C VAL A 184 24.45 7.68 2.12
N GLY A 185 23.47 8.49 2.52
CA GLY A 185 22.19 8.03 3.05
C GLY A 185 21.00 8.50 2.21
N PHE A 186 20.00 7.64 2.09
CA PHE A 186 18.75 7.83 1.36
C PHE A 186 17.61 8.03 2.35
N ILE A 187 17.20 9.29 2.53
CA ILE A 187 16.18 9.67 3.50
C ILE A 187 14.83 9.87 2.80
N GLY A 188 13.75 9.31 3.34
CA GLY A 188 12.40 9.45 2.80
C GLY A 188 12.05 8.51 1.64
N PHE A 189 12.95 7.60 1.27
CA PHE A 189 12.74 6.61 0.20
C PHE A 189 12.11 5.30 0.68
N VAL A 190 11.94 5.13 1.99
CA VAL A 190 11.19 4.00 2.56
C VAL A 190 9.75 4.43 2.82
N ARG A 191 8.80 3.61 2.39
CA ARG A 191 7.37 3.90 2.54
C ARG A 191 6.80 3.18 3.77
N PRO A 192 6.18 3.88 4.73
CA PRO A 192 5.50 3.19 5.82
C PRO A 192 4.21 2.51 5.31
N SER A 193 3.96 1.27 5.76
CA SER A 193 2.69 0.56 5.53
C SER A 193 1.49 1.29 6.13
N LEU A 194 1.67 1.76 7.36
CA LEU A 194 0.83 2.64 8.14
C LEU A 194 1.73 3.66 8.85
N GLY A 195 1.36 4.94 8.84
CA GLY A 195 2.18 6.03 9.40
C GLY A 195 2.52 7.10 8.37
N ALA A 196 3.39 8.04 8.73
CA ALA A 196 3.71 9.21 7.92
C ALA A 196 5.17 9.23 7.52
N ILE A 197 5.47 9.73 6.32
CA ILE A 197 6.84 9.85 5.80
C ILE A 197 7.68 10.83 6.64
N PRO A 198 7.18 12.01 7.08
CA PRO A 198 8.00 12.96 7.83
C PRO A 198 8.66 12.40 9.11
N PRO A 199 7.95 11.77 10.07
CA PRO A 199 8.60 11.21 11.25
C PRO A 199 9.50 10.01 10.92
N LEU A 200 9.17 9.26 9.88
CA LEU A 200 10.04 8.18 9.40
C LEU A 200 11.37 8.75 8.88
N ALA A 201 11.30 9.78 8.02
CA ALA A 201 12.46 10.45 7.47
C ALA A 201 13.33 11.10 8.56
N GLU A 202 12.71 11.69 9.57
CA GLU A 202 13.42 12.21 10.75
C GLU A 202 14.21 11.11 11.47
N MET A 203 13.58 9.98 11.79
CA MET A 203 14.26 8.85 12.43
C MET A 203 15.36 8.25 11.54
N GLN A 204 15.13 8.19 10.22
CA GLN A 204 16.15 7.75 9.26
C GLN A 204 17.37 8.67 9.28
N ALA A 205 17.14 9.99 9.29
CA ALA A 205 18.21 10.99 9.33
C ALA A 205 18.98 10.95 10.65
N GLN A 206 18.27 10.90 11.78
CA GLN A 206 18.89 10.79 13.11
C GLN A 206 19.80 9.55 13.21
N LEU A 207 19.31 8.38 12.77
CA LEU A 207 20.09 7.15 12.79
C LEU A 207 21.32 7.21 11.87
N TRP A 208 21.16 7.73 10.65
CA TRP A 208 22.27 7.83 9.70
C TRP A 208 23.34 8.82 10.17
N ILE A 209 22.93 9.99 10.67
CA ILE A 209 23.86 10.98 11.25
C ILE A 209 24.59 10.40 12.47
N LEU A 210 23.87 9.69 13.35
CA LEU A 210 24.49 9.01 14.50
C LEU A 210 25.54 7.99 14.03
N ASN A 211 25.25 7.22 12.98
CA ASN A 211 26.19 6.26 12.40
C ASN A 211 27.45 6.92 11.84
N ILE A 212 27.36 8.15 11.32
CA ILE A 212 28.52 8.88 10.79
C ILE A 212 29.33 9.53 11.91
N LEU A 213 28.67 10.23 12.84
CA LEU A 213 29.34 11.09 13.81
C LEU A 213 29.74 10.38 15.10
N ALA A 214 28.99 9.36 15.51
CA ALA A 214 29.21 8.65 16.78
C ALA A 214 28.79 7.16 16.65
N PRO A 215 29.44 6.39 15.75
CA PRO A 215 29.09 4.98 15.50
C PRO A 215 29.16 4.11 16.77
N GLU A 216 30.01 4.48 17.73
CA GLU A 216 30.13 3.79 19.03
C GLU A 216 28.88 3.89 19.91
N LYS A 217 27.98 4.85 19.62
CA LYS A 217 26.67 4.97 20.28
C LYS A 217 25.64 3.99 19.73
N ILE A 218 25.91 3.34 18.59
CA ILE A 218 25.07 2.28 18.05
C ILE A 218 25.51 0.96 18.71
N PRO A 219 24.72 0.36 19.62
CA PRO A 219 25.20 -0.71 20.50
C PRO A 219 25.72 -1.94 19.75
N HIS A 220 25.16 -2.21 18.58
CA HIS A 220 25.61 -3.26 17.69
C HIS A 220 25.20 -2.97 16.24
N PRO A 221 25.99 -3.41 15.24
CA PRO A 221 25.58 -3.38 13.85
C PRO A 221 24.27 -4.14 13.65
N LEU A 222 23.43 -3.66 12.72
CA LEU A 222 22.24 -4.40 12.34
C LEU A 222 22.64 -5.71 11.65
N ARG A 223 22.11 -6.84 12.12
CA ARG A 223 22.37 -8.15 11.51
C ARG A 223 21.53 -8.29 10.23
N ALA A 224 22.03 -9.02 9.24
CA ALA A 224 21.29 -9.27 8.01
C ALA A 224 19.94 -9.97 8.28
N THR A 225 19.89 -10.86 9.26
CA THR A 225 18.66 -11.52 9.71
C THR A 225 17.65 -10.56 10.33
N ASP A 226 18.09 -9.41 10.84
CA ASP A 226 17.19 -8.44 11.47
C ASP A 226 16.52 -7.49 10.46
N GLU A 227 17.03 -7.40 9.23
CA GLU A 227 16.53 -6.50 8.18
C GLU A 227 15.06 -6.76 7.84
N GLU A 228 14.64 -8.02 7.82
CA GLU A 228 13.27 -8.41 7.44
C GLU A 228 12.20 -7.79 8.34
N HIS A 229 12.54 -7.46 9.59
CA HIS A 229 11.60 -6.86 10.52
C HIS A 229 11.34 -5.38 10.25
N TYR A 230 12.16 -4.74 9.41
CA TYR A 230 11.98 -3.35 9.02
C TYR A 230 11.22 -3.21 7.71
N ARG A 231 10.90 -4.33 7.04
CA ARG A 231 10.24 -4.39 5.73
C ARG A 231 8.86 -5.00 5.83
N LEU A 232 8.01 -4.68 4.85
CA LEU A 232 6.80 -5.43 4.57
C LEU A 232 7.14 -6.83 4.05
N LYS A 233 6.28 -7.80 4.38
CA LYS A 233 6.38 -9.19 3.92
C LYS A 233 5.77 -9.35 2.53
N LEU A 234 6.30 -8.59 1.58
CA LEU A 234 5.81 -8.51 0.21
C LEU A 234 6.08 -9.81 -0.55
N PRO A 235 5.15 -10.24 -1.42
CA PRO A 235 5.42 -11.30 -2.39
C PRO A 235 6.61 -10.98 -3.32
N PRO A 236 7.38 -11.98 -3.80
CA PRO A 236 8.54 -11.76 -4.67
C PRO A 236 8.22 -11.05 -6.00
N ASP A 237 6.98 -11.14 -6.48
CA ASP A 237 6.48 -10.50 -7.70
C ASP A 237 5.94 -9.08 -7.45
N SER A 238 6.15 -8.52 -6.27
CA SER A 238 5.68 -7.18 -5.92
C SER A 238 6.44 -6.10 -6.68
N ARG A 239 5.73 -5.29 -7.46
CA ARG A 239 6.31 -4.14 -8.17
C ARG A 239 6.99 -3.12 -7.25
N ILE A 240 6.46 -2.94 -6.04
CA ILE A 240 7.01 -2.04 -5.03
C ILE A 240 7.64 -2.90 -3.96
N GLU A 241 8.96 -2.85 -3.85
CA GLU A 241 9.75 -3.63 -2.88
C GLU A 241 10.26 -2.78 -1.71
N TYR A 242 10.06 -1.46 -1.78
CA TYR A 242 10.44 -0.53 -0.72
C TYR A 242 9.27 -0.31 0.26
N GLY A 243 9.53 -0.52 1.55
CA GLY A 243 8.57 -0.28 2.65
C GLY A 243 8.51 -1.38 3.69
#